data_AF-A0A953JV84-F1
#
_entry.id   AF-A0A953JV84-F1
#
_cell.length_a   1.000
_cell.length_b   1.000
_cell.length_c   1.000
_cell.angle_alpha   90.00
_cell.angle_beta   90.00
_cell.angle_gamma   90.00
#
_symmetry.space_group_name_H-M   'P 1'
#
loop_
_entity.id
_entity.type
_entity.pdbx_description
1 polymer ?
#
loop_
_entity_poly.entity_id
_entity_poly.type
_entity_poly.pdbx_seq_one_letter_code
_entity_poly.pdbx_strand_id
1 'polypeptide(L)'
;MTRRFTCHWLKTSFLIPTLGLACLAAGMLLPAAARAAIYTVQDLGDLPGELDTSFALGMNDLGQVVGYSYTPSDHAFLWTSGSGMQDIGYLPGGGGAGYSRAWDINNLGQVAGESAAATGNRAFLWTSGDGMQNLGDLPGGGDSSIALGINDAGQVVGYSRAATGDRAFLWTSGGGMQNLGDLPGGGDSSAAFGINNSGQVVGYSVAPTGGRATLWTSGGGMQDLGDLPGGTDLSFAQAINDAGQVVGYSSAAAGNRAFLWTSGGGMQNLGDLPGGSDLSSAYGINEAGQVVGVSNAATGDRAFLWEGGVGMQDINGLLDGSGAGWTLRNAWDINAQGQIVGLGINPQGEGHAYLLTVNQPPTAEANGAYLFNSSNALSGIGLSSAGSADPQGEAITHNWQSFAFNSNSANPSLTLLGSGLTSTTDSGTATLTVTDAAGQTAVDTAAVGYTNAAPTVGAATATPQLGGDLLVDAIFNDSDLVVNSHISGFESLLYEFDTTAAATGGDVGDGFLTGITLVSEAVNGSLSGLFTESQLLGLFGSYGPHTMYANVTDLAGGFDSQAINFVLEPTSVVPEPASLAIWSLLGLAAIAAHRRSRRRMI
;
A
#
# COMPACT_ATOMS: atom_id res chain seq x y z
N MET A 1 -1.75 -46.71 -62.10
CA MET A 1 -0.80 -47.46 -61.26
C MET A 1 -0.99 -47.02 -59.82
N THR A 2 -2.08 -47.33 -59.11
CA THR A 2 -2.46 -48.63 -58.53
C THR A 2 -1.31 -49.41 -57.90
N ARG A 3 -1.15 -49.29 -56.57
CA ARG A 3 -0.96 -50.43 -55.66
C ARG A 3 -1.73 -50.19 -54.36
N ARG A 4 -2.75 -51.04 -54.15
CA ARG A 4 -3.47 -51.29 -52.89
C ARG A 4 -2.61 -52.20 -52.00
N PHE A 5 -2.75 -52.11 -50.67
CA PHE A 5 -2.85 -53.28 -49.81
C PHE A 5 -3.72 -52.98 -48.59
N THR A 6 -4.80 -53.74 -48.46
CA THR A 6 -5.67 -53.90 -47.29
C THR A 6 -5.05 -54.91 -46.32
N CYS A 7 -5.20 -54.72 -45.01
CA CYS A 7 -5.36 -55.85 -44.08
C CYS A 7 -6.16 -55.46 -42.84
N HIS A 8 -7.12 -56.32 -42.51
CA HIS A 8 -8.04 -56.30 -41.38
C HIS A 8 -7.52 -57.29 -40.35
N TRP A 9 -7.45 -56.93 -39.06
CA TRP A 9 -7.53 -57.90 -37.97
C TRP A 9 -8.32 -57.29 -36.80
N LEU A 10 -9.36 -58.02 -36.42
CA LEU A 10 -10.24 -57.78 -35.27
C LEU A 10 -9.84 -58.75 -34.13
N LYS A 11 -10.17 -58.38 -32.89
CA LYS A 11 -10.06 -59.11 -31.60
C LYS A 11 -8.75 -58.81 -30.85
N THR A 12 -8.71 -58.45 -29.56
CA THR A 12 -9.59 -58.73 -28.41
C THR A 12 -9.42 -57.65 -27.33
N SER A 13 -10.49 -57.42 -26.57
CA SER A 13 -10.67 -56.54 -25.43
C SER A 13 -9.61 -56.65 -24.33
N PHE A 14 -9.20 -55.52 -23.74
CA PHE A 14 -9.06 -55.33 -22.29
C PHE A 14 -9.16 -53.83 -21.96
N LEU A 15 -10.05 -53.50 -21.01
CA LEU A 15 -10.31 -52.16 -20.48
C LEU A 15 -9.12 -51.64 -19.66
N ILE A 16 -8.67 -50.42 -19.92
CA ILE A 16 -8.10 -49.50 -18.92
C ILE A 16 -8.57 -48.08 -19.28
N PRO A 17 -9.38 -47.40 -18.46
CA PRO A 17 -9.77 -46.02 -18.73
C PRO A 17 -8.72 -45.08 -18.17
N THR A 18 -7.86 -44.53 -19.02
CA THR A 18 -7.17 -43.28 -18.70
C THR A 18 -8.08 -42.13 -19.08
N LEU A 19 -8.81 -41.59 -18.08
CA LEU A 19 -9.43 -40.27 -18.16
C LEU A 19 -8.31 -39.24 -18.37
N GLY A 20 -8.09 -38.83 -19.62
CA GLY A 20 -7.47 -37.56 -19.91
C GLY A 20 -8.49 -36.46 -19.62
N LEU A 21 -8.38 -35.82 -18.45
CA LEU A 21 -9.07 -34.57 -18.15
C LEU A 21 -8.56 -33.51 -19.15
N ALA A 22 -9.29 -33.31 -20.24
CA ALA A 22 -9.22 -32.06 -20.98
C ALA A 22 -10.03 -31.02 -20.18
N CYS A 23 -9.39 -30.38 -19.20
CA CYS A 23 -9.91 -29.15 -18.62
C CYS A 23 -9.84 -28.05 -19.69
N LEU A 24 -10.90 -27.92 -20.49
CA LEU A 24 -11.21 -26.65 -21.14
C LEU A 24 -11.63 -25.68 -20.04
N ALA A 25 -10.66 -25.03 -19.40
CA ALA A 25 -10.91 -23.82 -18.64
C ALA A 25 -11.22 -22.71 -19.65
N ALA A 26 -12.46 -22.68 -20.13
CA ALA A 26 -13.04 -21.45 -20.65
C ALA A 26 -13.23 -20.53 -19.45
N GLY A 27 -12.13 -19.92 -19.00
CA GLY A 27 -12.18 -18.79 -18.09
C GLY A 27 -12.88 -17.67 -18.83
N MET A 28 -14.19 -17.57 -18.64
CA MET A 28 -14.87 -16.29 -18.75
C MET A 28 -14.22 -15.41 -17.68
N LEU A 29 -13.15 -14.71 -18.08
CA LEU A 29 -12.78 -13.45 -17.47
C LEU A 29 -14.01 -12.56 -17.70
N LEU A 30 -14.93 -12.59 -16.74
CA LEU A 30 -15.76 -11.42 -16.51
C LEU A 30 -14.74 -10.27 -16.41
N PRO A 31 -14.89 -9.17 -17.18
CA PRO A 31 -14.08 -8.01 -16.89
C PRO A 31 -14.29 -7.74 -15.41
N ALA A 32 -13.20 -7.77 -14.63
CA ALA A 32 -13.22 -7.17 -13.31
C ALA A 32 -13.86 -5.81 -13.55
N ALA A 33 -15.00 -5.53 -12.91
CA ALA A 33 -15.60 -4.23 -13.00
C ALA A 33 -14.48 -3.27 -12.61
N ALA A 34 -13.94 -2.54 -13.59
CA ALA A 34 -12.89 -1.58 -13.33
C ALA A 34 -13.52 -0.62 -12.34
N ARG A 35 -13.08 -0.70 -11.09
CA ARG A 35 -13.50 0.28 -10.09
C ARG A 35 -13.01 1.61 -10.66
N ALA A 36 -13.94 2.53 -10.89
CA ALA A 36 -13.56 3.87 -11.33
C ALA A 36 -12.46 4.37 -10.39
N ALA A 37 -11.37 4.90 -10.96
CA ALA A 37 -10.28 5.43 -10.17
C ALA A 37 -10.85 6.44 -9.18
N ILE A 38 -10.52 6.27 -7.90
CA ILE A 38 -10.86 7.25 -6.88
C ILE A 38 -9.62 8.12 -6.69
N TYR A 39 -9.81 9.43 -6.69
CA TYR A 39 -8.76 10.42 -6.61
C TYR A 39 -8.71 11.08 -5.24
N THR A 40 -7.50 11.22 -4.71
CA THR A 40 -7.20 12.16 -3.63
C THR A 40 -6.98 13.54 -4.26
N VAL A 41 -7.61 14.58 -3.72
CA VAL A 41 -7.33 15.99 -4.10
C VAL A 41 -6.36 16.63 -3.11
N GLN A 42 -5.32 17.24 -3.66
CA GLN A 42 -4.37 18.07 -2.92
C GLN A 42 -4.56 19.53 -3.35
N ASP A 43 -4.85 20.40 -2.37
CA ASP A 43 -4.77 21.85 -2.56
C ASP A 43 -3.30 22.25 -2.71
N LEU A 44 -2.94 22.87 -3.84
CA LEU A 44 -1.59 23.38 -4.04
C LEU A 44 -1.38 24.75 -3.39
N GLY A 45 -2.47 25.38 -2.94
CA GLY A 45 -2.50 26.71 -2.37
C GLY A 45 -2.21 27.78 -3.41
N ASP A 46 -1.72 28.91 -2.93
CA ASP A 46 -1.34 30.07 -3.70
C ASP A 46 0.01 30.62 -3.21
N LEU A 47 0.55 31.63 -3.92
CA LEU A 47 1.76 32.29 -3.48
C LEU A 47 1.46 33.21 -2.28
N PRO A 48 2.27 33.19 -1.19
CA PRO A 48 1.97 33.94 0.01
C PRO A 48 1.78 35.45 -0.21
N GLY A 49 0.68 35.99 0.33
CA GLY A 49 0.48 37.42 0.54
C GLY A 49 -0.59 38.11 -0.30
N GLU A 50 -1.36 37.40 -1.13
CA GLU A 50 -2.30 38.04 -2.06
C GLU A 50 -3.62 37.24 -2.27
N LEU A 51 -4.31 37.40 -3.41
CA LEU A 51 -5.78 37.24 -3.60
C LEU A 51 -6.36 35.80 -3.61
N ASP A 52 -5.77 34.86 -2.86
CA ASP A 52 -6.26 33.49 -2.63
C ASP A 52 -6.76 32.79 -3.92
N THR A 53 -6.00 32.91 -5.02
CA THR A 53 -6.37 32.33 -6.32
C THR A 53 -5.14 31.88 -7.11
N SER A 54 -5.16 30.64 -7.61
CA SER A 54 -4.09 30.03 -8.40
C SER A 54 -4.62 29.06 -9.46
N PHE A 55 -3.82 28.82 -10.50
CA PHE A 55 -4.15 27.97 -11.64
C PHE A 55 -2.98 27.05 -11.93
N ALA A 56 -3.19 25.73 -11.93
CA ALA A 56 -2.24 24.78 -12.49
C ALA A 56 -2.59 24.51 -13.95
N LEU A 57 -1.60 24.65 -14.84
CA LEU A 57 -1.80 24.61 -16.30
C LEU A 57 -1.04 23.47 -16.96
N GLY A 58 0.11 23.08 -16.43
CA GLY A 58 0.93 21.99 -16.95
C GLY A 58 1.63 21.21 -15.84
N MET A 59 1.94 19.96 -16.11
CA MET A 59 2.67 19.08 -15.19
C MET A 59 3.55 18.09 -15.94
N ASN A 60 4.54 17.53 -15.25
CA ASN A 60 5.40 16.47 -15.81
C ASN A 60 5.22 15.13 -15.08
N ASP A 61 5.88 14.07 -15.58
CA ASP A 61 5.81 12.71 -15.03
C ASP A 61 6.56 12.56 -13.70
N LEU A 62 7.26 13.61 -13.26
CA LEU A 62 7.88 13.69 -11.93
C LEU A 62 6.93 14.31 -10.89
N GLY A 63 5.71 14.67 -11.29
CA GLY A 63 4.71 15.32 -10.42
C GLY A 63 5.02 16.77 -10.10
N GLN A 64 5.89 17.42 -10.89
CA GLN A 64 6.10 18.87 -10.79
C GLN A 64 4.97 19.57 -11.54
N VAL A 65 4.45 20.65 -10.96
CA VAL A 65 3.29 21.37 -11.49
C VAL A 65 3.65 22.83 -11.71
N VAL A 66 3.22 23.39 -12.84
CA VAL A 66 3.42 24.80 -13.17
C VAL A 66 2.11 25.48 -13.50
N GLY A 67 2.13 26.81 -13.38
CA GLY A 67 0.97 27.62 -13.62
C GLY A 67 1.20 29.05 -13.18
N TYR A 68 0.16 29.71 -12.69
CA TYR A 68 0.29 31.03 -12.11
C TYR A 68 -0.62 31.26 -10.90
N SER A 69 -0.19 32.13 -10.00
CA SER A 69 -0.96 32.65 -8.87
C SER A 69 -1.36 34.10 -9.12
N TYR A 70 -2.54 34.51 -8.68
CA TYR A 70 -3.03 35.88 -8.84
C TYR A 70 -2.60 36.76 -7.65
N THR A 71 -1.68 37.67 -7.91
CA THR A 71 -1.04 38.53 -6.90
C THR A 71 -0.96 39.97 -7.43
N PRO A 72 -2.09 40.72 -7.40
CA PRO A 72 -2.49 41.84 -8.28
C PRO A 72 -2.15 41.81 -9.78
N SER A 73 -1.28 40.92 -10.20
CA SER A 73 -0.86 40.51 -11.55
C SER A 73 -0.48 39.03 -11.47
N ASP A 74 -0.39 38.33 -12.59
CA ASP A 74 -0.08 36.90 -12.55
C ASP A 74 1.39 36.66 -12.25
N HIS A 75 1.69 35.69 -11.39
CA HIS A 75 3.05 35.22 -11.13
C HIS A 75 3.15 33.73 -11.43
N ALA A 76 4.09 33.39 -12.32
CA ALA A 76 4.37 32.02 -12.65
C ALA A 76 4.94 31.28 -11.44
N PHE A 77 4.49 30.04 -11.23
CA PHE A 77 5.02 29.20 -10.18
C PHE A 77 5.53 27.86 -10.69
N LEU A 78 6.41 27.25 -9.90
CA LEU A 78 6.72 25.83 -9.90
C LEU A 78 6.36 25.25 -8.54
N TRP A 79 5.55 24.20 -8.53
CA TRP A 79 5.19 23.45 -7.33
C TRP A 79 5.85 22.07 -7.35
N THR A 80 6.36 21.65 -6.19
CA THR A 80 6.81 20.26 -5.96
C THR A 80 6.34 19.79 -4.59
N SER A 81 6.15 18.48 -4.42
CA SER A 81 5.74 17.89 -3.13
C SER A 81 6.69 18.21 -1.97
N GLY A 82 7.98 18.38 -2.26
CA GLY A 82 9.01 18.67 -1.25
C GLY A 82 9.14 20.15 -0.89
N SER A 83 8.73 21.07 -1.76
CA SER A 83 8.96 22.50 -1.58
C SER A 83 7.71 23.37 -1.56
N GLY A 84 6.55 22.82 -1.89
CA GLY A 84 5.34 23.58 -2.14
C GLY A 84 5.46 24.49 -3.36
N MET A 85 4.56 25.47 -3.45
CA MET A 85 4.51 26.46 -4.53
C MET A 85 5.65 27.48 -4.40
N GLN A 86 6.40 27.68 -5.48
CA GLN A 86 7.52 28.63 -5.54
C GLN A 86 7.33 29.58 -6.71
N ASP A 87 7.48 30.88 -6.47
CA ASP A 87 7.52 31.90 -7.52
C ASP A 87 8.81 31.73 -8.35
N ILE A 88 8.67 31.60 -9.67
CA ILE A 88 9.82 31.46 -10.60
C ILE A 88 10.23 32.79 -11.24
N GLY A 89 9.59 33.88 -10.85
CA GLY A 89 9.95 35.26 -11.15
C GLY A 89 9.43 35.76 -12.50
N TYR A 90 10.22 36.66 -13.11
CA TYR A 90 9.91 37.31 -14.37
C TYR A 90 11.15 37.43 -15.24
N LEU A 91 10.93 37.82 -16.49
CA LEU A 91 12.03 38.13 -17.40
C LEU A 91 12.87 39.32 -16.89
N PRO A 92 14.22 39.18 -16.87
CA PRO A 92 15.10 40.29 -16.55
C PRO A 92 14.89 41.50 -17.47
N GLY A 93 14.84 42.70 -16.88
CA GLY A 93 14.67 43.95 -17.62
C GLY A 93 13.22 44.37 -17.91
N GLY A 94 12.22 43.60 -17.49
CA GLY A 94 10.78 43.87 -17.69
C GLY A 94 10.15 44.93 -16.77
N GLY A 95 10.93 45.67 -15.99
CA GLY A 95 10.42 46.81 -15.20
C GLY A 95 9.52 46.44 -14.01
N GLY A 96 9.97 45.55 -13.12
CA GLY A 96 9.61 45.48 -11.69
C GLY A 96 8.15 45.23 -11.25
N ALA A 97 7.16 45.33 -12.14
CA ALA A 97 5.73 45.11 -11.87
C ALA A 97 5.08 44.29 -13.01
N GLY A 98 5.86 43.35 -13.57
CA GLY A 98 5.42 42.50 -14.67
C GLY A 98 4.47 41.39 -14.22
N TYR A 99 3.79 40.77 -15.18
CA TYR A 99 3.15 39.46 -14.97
C TYR A 99 4.03 38.35 -15.56
N SER A 100 3.84 37.12 -15.09
CA SER A 100 4.38 35.90 -15.67
C SER A 100 3.37 34.76 -15.56
N ARG A 101 3.36 33.89 -16.56
CA ARG A 101 2.57 32.66 -16.57
C ARG A 101 3.41 31.52 -17.11
N ALA A 102 3.43 30.40 -16.40
CA ALA A 102 3.98 29.16 -16.92
C ALA A 102 2.84 28.32 -17.51
N TRP A 103 3.00 27.90 -18.77
CA TRP A 103 1.97 27.16 -19.50
C TRP A 103 2.26 25.67 -19.54
N ASP A 104 3.54 25.28 -19.60
CA ASP A 104 3.94 23.88 -19.76
C ASP A 104 5.33 23.60 -19.16
N ILE A 105 5.59 22.33 -18.82
CA ILE A 105 6.84 21.85 -18.21
C ILE A 105 7.20 20.47 -18.74
N ASN A 106 8.47 20.27 -19.13
CA ASN A 106 8.95 18.96 -19.57
C ASN A 106 9.54 18.10 -18.43
N ASN A 107 9.91 16.85 -18.72
CA ASN A 107 10.47 15.92 -17.72
C ASN A 107 11.90 16.27 -17.29
N LEU A 108 12.55 17.25 -17.93
CA LEU A 108 13.82 17.84 -17.48
C LEU A 108 13.62 19.02 -16.51
N GLY A 109 12.37 19.36 -16.18
CA GLY A 109 12.03 20.48 -15.30
C GLY A 109 12.19 21.86 -15.97
N GLN A 110 12.22 21.91 -17.29
CA GLN A 110 12.28 23.16 -18.05
C GLN A 110 10.86 23.66 -18.28
N VAL A 111 10.63 24.95 -18.03
CA VAL A 111 9.28 25.55 -18.03
C VAL A 111 9.14 26.53 -19.18
N ALA A 112 8.09 26.38 -19.97
CA ALA A 112 7.74 27.28 -21.05
C ALA A 112 6.58 28.20 -20.63
N GLY A 113 6.66 29.47 -21.00
CA GLY A 113 5.61 30.42 -20.64
C GLY A 113 5.73 31.79 -21.27
N GLU A 114 5.04 32.75 -20.69
CA GLU A 114 5.13 34.17 -21.05
C GLU A 114 5.42 35.06 -19.84
N SER A 115 6.15 36.14 -20.07
CA SER A 115 6.37 37.16 -19.05
C SER A 115 6.44 38.55 -19.69
N ALA A 116 6.06 39.57 -18.92
CA ALA A 116 6.26 40.95 -19.30
C ALA A 116 7.76 41.25 -19.53
N ALA A 117 8.05 41.97 -20.61
CA ALA A 117 9.40 42.43 -20.93
C ALA A 117 9.43 43.96 -21.10
N ALA A 118 10.61 44.51 -21.42
CA ALA A 118 10.78 45.95 -21.63
C ALA A 118 9.85 46.51 -22.72
N THR A 119 9.57 45.70 -23.75
CA THR A 119 8.52 45.93 -24.75
C THR A 119 7.69 44.66 -24.90
N GLY A 120 6.36 44.81 -24.76
CA GLY A 120 5.41 43.71 -24.88
C GLY A 120 5.60 42.57 -23.88
N ASN A 121 5.01 41.43 -24.20
CA ASN A 121 5.21 40.14 -23.51
C ASN A 121 6.10 39.23 -24.34
N ARG A 122 6.86 38.37 -23.68
CA ARG A 122 7.81 37.47 -24.35
C ARG A 122 7.64 36.05 -23.88
N ALA A 123 7.73 35.14 -24.84
CA ALA A 123 7.95 33.74 -24.61
C ALA A 123 9.26 33.56 -23.82
N PHE A 124 9.21 32.74 -22.79
CA PHE A 124 10.40 32.36 -22.03
C PHE A 124 10.58 30.85 -21.97
N LEU A 125 11.84 30.44 -21.75
CA LEU A 125 12.21 29.13 -21.23
C LEU A 125 12.89 29.33 -19.89
N TRP A 126 12.38 28.71 -18.82
CA TRP A 126 12.96 28.80 -17.48
C TRP A 126 13.62 27.48 -17.11
N THR A 127 14.76 27.57 -16.41
CA THR A 127 15.39 26.47 -15.71
C THR A 127 15.79 26.90 -14.30
N SER A 128 15.89 25.96 -13.36
CA SER A 128 16.28 26.26 -11.98
C SER A 128 17.70 26.84 -11.85
N GLY A 129 18.58 26.57 -12.82
CA GLY A 129 19.96 27.06 -12.83
C GLY A 129 20.13 28.45 -13.45
N ASP A 130 19.41 28.73 -14.54
CA ASP A 130 19.63 29.93 -15.35
C ASP A 130 18.51 30.98 -15.22
N GLY A 131 17.38 30.63 -14.61
CA GLY A 131 16.19 31.47 -14.55
C GLY A 131 15.49 31.60 -15.91
N MET A 132 14.71 32.67 -16.10
CA MET A 132 13.96 32.89 -17.35
C MET A 132 14.85 33.40 -18.49
N GLN A 133 14.97 32.62 -19.55
CA GLN A 133 15.55 33.01 -20.83
C GLN A 133 14.48 33.56 -21.78
N ASN A 134 14.68 34.77 -22.31
CA ASN A 134 13.85 35.32 -23.37
C ASN A 134 14.08 34.57 -24.70
N LEU A 135 13.01 34.08 -25.33
CA LEU A 135 13.07 33.35 -26.60
C LEU A 135 12.98 34.25 -27.84
N GLY A 136 12.71 35.55 -27.65
CA GLY A 136 12.52 36.53 -28.71
C GLY A 136 11.12 36.44 -29.34
N ASP A 137 11.00 37.00 -30.54
CA ASP A 137 9.78 37.04 -31.34
C ASP A 137 10.09 36.90 -32.84
N LEU A 138 9.05 36.67 -33.62
CA LEU A 138 9.18 36.65 -35.07
C LEU A 138 9.40 38.07 -35.61
N PRO A 139 10.29 38.24 -36.61
CA PRO A 139 10.57 39.55 -37.17
C PRO A 139 9.33 40.28 -37.69
N GLY A 140 9.21 41.56 -37.36
CA GLY A 140 8.26 42.49 -38.00
C GLY A 140 6.87 42.61 -37.38
N GLY A 141 6.56 41.95 -36.25
CA GLY A 141 5.21 41.94 -35.66
C GLY A 141 5.00 42.65 -34.32
N GLY A 142 5.93 43.49 -33.87
CA GLY A 142 5.67 44.39 -32.75
C GLY A 142 5.81 43.75 -31.38
N ASP A 143 6.90 43.02 -31.17
CA ASP A 143 7.46 42.78 -29.85
C ASP A 143 6.62 41.87 -28.91
N SER A 144 5.95 40.84 -29.44
CA SER A 144 5.08 39.96 -28.64
C SER A 144 5.20 38.47 -29.02
N SER A 145 5.38 37.60 -28.02
CA SER A 145 5.41 36.15 -28.16
C SER A 145 4.94 35.45 -26.89
N ILE A 146 4.35 34.25 -27.04
CA ILE A 146 3.89 33.37 -25.94
C ILE A 146 4.33 31.95 -26.25
N ALA A 147 4.97 31.28 -25.29
CA ALA A 147 5.22 29.84 -25.35
C ALA A 147 4.12 29.08 -24.59
N LEU A 148 3.57 28.05 -25.24
CA LEU A 148 2.40 27.30 -24.75
C LEU A 148 2.67 25.79 -24.60
N GLY A 149 3.71 25.27 -25.25
CA GLY A 149 4.09 23.86 -25.14
C GLY A 149 5.59 23.62 -25.24
N ILE A 150 6.09 22.56 -24.62
CA ILE A 150 7.48 22.14 -24.62
C ILE A 150 7.61 20.60 -24.61
N ASN A 151 8.62 20.06 -25.29
CA ASN A 151 8.95 18.63 -25.21
C ASN A 151 10.28 18.35 -24.50
N ASP A 152 10.62 17.08 -24.29
CA ASP A 152 11.83 16.66 -23.57
C ASP A 152 13.14 16.94 -24.34
N ALA A 153 13.05 17.27 -25.63
CA ALA A 153 14.19 17.77 -26.41
C ALA A 153 14.45 19.28 -26.20
N GLY A 154 13.64 19.95 -25.37
CA GLY A 154 13.71 21.40 -25.12
C GLY A 154 13.21 22.23 -26.30
N GLN A 155 12.40 21.65 -27.19
CA GLN A 155 11.76 22.37 -28.28
C GLN A 155 10.50 23.05 -27.74
N VAL A 156 10.36 24.34 -28.01
CA VAL A 156 9.27 25.17 -27.47
C VAL A 156 8.36 25.63 -28.59
N VAL A 157 7.05 25.54 -28.40
CA VAL A 157 6.05 25.98 -29.37
C VAL A 157 5.11 27.02 -28.77
N GLY A 158 4.47 27.78 -29.64
CA GLY A 158 3.55 28.83 -29.24
C GLY A 158 3.17 29.70 -30.41
N TYR A 159 2.92 30.99 -30.15
CA TYR A 159 2.70 31.95 -31.21
C TYR A 159 3.40 33.28 -30.94
N SER A 160 3.69 34.01 -32.02
CA SER A 160 4.29 35.34 -31.97
C SER A 160 3.62 36.24 -32.99
N ARG A 161 3.45 37.52 -32.62
CA ARG A 161 2.98 38.51 -33.59
C ARG A 161 4.03 38.65 -34.69
N ALA A 162 3.62 38.47 -35.93
CA ALA A 162 4.40 38.75 -37.12
C ALA A 162 3.77 39.90 -37.91
N ALA A 163 4.42 40.33 -39.01
CA ALA A 163 3.99 41.49 -39.80
C ALA A 163 2.55 41.41 -40.34
N THR A 164 2.03 40.18 -40.56
CA THR A 164 0.73 39.93 -41.19
C THR A 164 -0.31 39.33 -40.23
N GLY A 165 0.05 39.08 -38.97
CA GLY A 165 -0.80 38.38 -37.99
C GLY A 165 0.01 37.51 -37.03
N ASP A 166 -0.67 36.86 -36.08
CA ASP A 166 -0.06 35.90 -35.17
C ASP A 166 0.37 34.64 -35.91
N ARG A 167 1.58 34.16 -35.66
CA ARG A 167 2.14 32.97 -36.32
C ARG A 167 2.59 31.95 -35.30
N ALA A 168 2.23 30.69 -35.55
CA ALA A 168 2.76 29.55 -34.84
C ALA A 168 4.28 29.51 -35.01
N PHE A 169 5.01 29.25 -33.92
CA PHE A 169 6.45 29.09 -33.98
C PHE A 169 6.91 27.77 -33.36
N LEU A 170 8.11 27.36 -33.78
CA LEU A 170 8.95 26.38 -33.12
C LEU A 170 10.27 27.06 -32.76
N TRP A 171 10.64 27.02 -31.49
CA TRP A 171 11.92 27.51 -31.00
C TRP A 171 12.82 26.35 -30.63
N THR A 172 14.10 26.46 -30.98
CA THR A 172 15.16 25.55 -30.54
C THR A 172 16.39 26.35 -30.13
N SER A 173 17.18 25.82 -29.19
CA SER A 173 18.39 26.49 -28.70
C SER A 173 19.41 26.81 -29.80
N GLY A 174 19.55 25.92 -30.81
CA GLY A 174 20.46 26.11 -31.93
C GLY A 174 19.88 26.91 -33.11
N GLY A 175 18.55 26.96 -33.24
CA GLY A 175 17.86 27.52 -34.41
C GLY A 175 17.10 28.83 -34.14
N GLY A 176 16.93 29.22 -32.88
CA GLY A 176 16.07 30.34 -32.50
C GLY A 176 14.59 30.07 -32.83
N MET A 177 13.79 31.14 -32.86
CA MET A 177 12.36 31.08 -33.18
C MET A 177 12.14 30.97 -34.69
N GLN A 178 11.44 29.94 -35.13
CA GLN A 178 11.13 29.64 -36.53
C GLN A 178 9.62 29.65 -36.75
N ASN A 179 9.16 30.31 -37.82
CA ASN A 179 7.76 30.32 -38.20
C ASN A 179 7.35 28.95 -38.77
N LEU A 180 6.29 28.36 -38.22
CA LEU A 180 5.72 27.07 -38.69
C LEU A 180 4.77 27.23 -39.88
N GLY A 181 4.34 28.45 -40.18
CA GLY A 181 3.40 28.76 -41.26
C GLY A 181 1.94 28.54 -40.88
N ASP A 182 1.10 28.50 -41.90
CA ASP A 182 -0.36 28.39 -41.85
C ASP A 182 -0.88 27.50 -42.99
N LEU A 183 -2.12 27.00 -42.84
CA LEU A 183 -2.74 26.15 -43.82
C LEU A 183 -2.84 26.86 -45.18
N PRO A 184 -2.44 26.20 -46.28
CA PRO A 184 -2.43 26.83 -47.60
C PRO A 184 -3.79 27.40 -48.02
N GLY A 185 -3.77 28.65 -48.50
CA GLY A 185 -4.97 29.36 -48.99
C GLY A 185 -5.83 29.98 -47.90
N GLY A 186 -5.47 29.82 -46.63
CA GLY A 186 -6.10 30.48 -45.50
C GLY A 186 -5.63 31.93 -45.29
N GLY A 187 -6.06 32.50 -44.16
CA GLY A 187 -5.60 33.80 -43.70
C GLY A 187 -4.29 33.69 -42.93
N ASP A 188 -3.58 34.81 -42.84
CA ASP A 188 -2.22 34.91 -42.28
C ASP A 188 -2.14 34.76 -40.74
N SER A 189 -2.80 33.74 -40.15
CA SER A 189 -2.83 33.51 -38.70
C SER A 189 -2.78 32.03 -38.30
N SER A 190 -1.89 31.70 -37.35
CA SER A 190 -1.76 30.38 -36.74
C SER A 190 -1.23 30.47 -35.29
N ALA A 191 -1.48 29.42 -34.51
CA ALA A 191 -0.93 29.24 -33.16
C ALA A 191 -0.68 27.76 -32.88
N ALA A 192 0.43 27.45 -32.22
CA ALA A 192 0.73 26.10 -31.74
C ALA A 192 0.45 26.00 -30.23
N PHE A 193 -0.21 24.93 -29.81
CA PHE A 193 -0.65 24.71 -28.42
C PHE A 193 0.04 23.52 -27.77
N GLY A 194 0.38 22.48 -28.53
CA GLY A 194 1.05 21.28 -27.99
C GLY A 194 2.11 20.72 -28.92
N ILE A 195 3.06 19.99 -28.35
CA ILE A 195 4.16 19.32 -29.06
C ILE A 195 4.46 17.97 -28.38
N ASN A 196 4.72 16.92 -29.15
CA ASN A 196 5.17 15.64 -28.61
C ASN A 196 6.69 15.42 -28.77
N ASN A 197 7.23 14.34 -28.21
CA ASN A 197 8.67 14.05 -28.24
C ASN A 197 9.20 13.64 -29.61
N SER A 198 8.31 13.31 -30.56
CA SER A 198 8.65 13.10 -31.96
C SER A 198 8.74 14.42 -32.76
N GLY A 199 8.51 15.57 -32.11
CA GLY A 199 8.54 16.89 -32.73
C GLY A 199 7.33 17.18 -33.62
N GLN A 200 6.21 16.47 -33.40
CA GLN A 200 4.93 16.80 -34.02
C GLN A 200 4.26 17.90 -33.21
N VAL A 201 3.78 18.94 -33.88
CA VAL A 201 3.18 20.11 -33.24
C VAL A 201 1.72 20.20 -33.63
N VAL A 202 0.85 20.50 -32.67
CA VAL A 202 -0.58 20.71 -32.91
C VAL A 202 -1.04 22.09 -32.48
N GLY A 203 -2.13 22.54 -33.08
CA GLY A 203 -2.70 23.83 -32.76
C GLY A 203 -3.83 24.22 -33.69
N TYR A 204 -3.81 25.48 -34.07
CA TYR A 204 -4.83 26.13 -34.88
C TYR A 204 -4.21 26.89 -36.05
N SER A 205 -4.86 26.84 -37.20
CA SER A 205 -4.55 27.71 -38.34
C SER A 205 -5.81 28.17 -39.03
N VAL A 206 -5.82 29.42 -39.51
CA VAL A 206 -6.90 29.90 -40.37
C VAL A 206 -6.80 29.20 -41.72
N ALA A 207 -7.87 28.51 -42.12
CA ALA A 207 -8.05 27.91 -43.44
C ALA A 207 -9.06 28.74 -44.28
N PRO A 208 -9.26 28.45 -45.58
CA PRO A 208 -10.14 29.25 -46.44
C PRO A 208 -11.59 29.35 -45.95
N THR A 209 -12.09 28.31 -45.29
CA THR A 209 -13.50 28.18 -44.86
C THR A 209 -13.71 28.48 -43.37
N GLY A 210 -12.64 28.64 -42.60
CA GLY A 210 -12.71 28.82 -41.16
C GLY A 210 -11.42 28.37 -40.47
N GLY A 211 -11.43 28.42 -39.15
CA GLY A 211 -10.29 27.99 -38.36
C GLY A 211 -10.20 26.46 -38.22
N ARG A 212 -9.00 25.89 -38.26
CA ARG A 212 -8.79 24.44 -38.28
C ARG A 212 -7.75 23.97 -37.29
N ALA A 213 -8.10 22.90 -36.59
CA ALA A 213 -7.16 22.04 -35.87
C ALA A 213 -6.10 21.57 -36.87
N THR A 214 -4.85 21.89 -36.59
CA THR A 214 -3.73 21.69 -37.52
C THR A 214 -2.63 20.88 -36.86
N LEU A 215 -2.04 19.97 -37.63
CA LEU A 215 -0.84 19.21 -37.26
C LEU A 215 0.32 19.64 -38.17
N TRP A 216 1.39 20.17 -37.57
CA TRP A 216 2.68 20.37 -38.23
C TRP A 216 3.56 19.15 -37.96
N THR A 217 4.10 18.58 -39.03
CA THR A 217 5.01 17.44 -38.98
C THR A 217 6.46 17.92 -38.93
N SER A 218 7.35 17.11 -38.33
CA SER A 218 8.78 17.41 -38.26
C SER A 218 9.46 17.59 -39.62
N GLY A 219 8.88 17.04 -40.70
CA GLY A 219 9.32 17.24 -42.08
C GLY A 219 8.88 18.56 -42.73
N GLY A 220 8.19 19.44 -42.00
CA GLY A 220 7.69 20.73 -42.50
C GLY A 220 6.35 20.64 -43.25
N GLY A 221 5.67 19.49 -43.21
CA GLY A 221 4.32 19.33 -43.75
C GLY A 221 3.25 19.79 -42.76
N MET A 222 2.15 20.32 -43.29
CA MET A 222 0.95 20.72 -42.53
C MET A 222 -0.24 19.86 -42.92
N GLN A 223 -1.00 19.43 -41.92
CA GLN A 223 -2.21 18.64 -42.10
C GLN A 223 -3.39 19.31 -41.40
N ASP A 224 -4.46 19.54 -42.15
CA ASP A 224 -5.78 19.88 -41.62
C ASP A 224 -6.40 18.61 -41.00
N LEU A 225 -6.78 18.68 -39.72
CA LEU A 225 -7.39 17.56 -38.98
C LEU A 225 -8.91 17.51 -39.14
N GLY A 226 -9.50 18.51 -39.80
CA GLY A 226 -10.93 18.65 -40.02
C GLY A 226 -11.67 19.20 -38.80
N ASP A 227 -12.99 19.05 -38.83
CA ASP A 227 -13.93 19.46 -37.78
C ASP A 227 -15.02 18.38 -37.59
N LEU A 228 -15.77 18.49 -36.50
CA LEU A 228 -16.85 17.56 -36.21
C LEU A 228 -18.03 17.76 -37.17
N PRO A 229 -18.70 16.68 -37.60
CA PRO A 229 -19.84 16.78 -38.52
C PRO A 229 -20.95 17.71 -38.00
N GLY A 230 -21.47 18.56 -38.89
CA GLY A 230 -22.54 19.52 -38.57
C GLY A 230 -22.07 20.77 -37.84
N GLY A 231 -20.76 20.96 -37.69
CA GLY A 231 -20.13 22.17 -37.19
C GLY A 231 -20.14 23.34 -38.17
N THR A 232 -19.47 24.43 -37.77
CA THR A 232 -19.31 25.66 -38.54
C THR A 232 -17.88 25.82 -39.03
N ASP A 233 -17.22 24.73 -39.43
CA ASP A 233 -15.85 24.79 -39.90
C ASP A 233 -14.92 25.45 -38.86
N LEU A 234 -15.01 25.04 -37.59
CA LEU A 234 -14.15 25.54 -36.52
C LEU A 234 -13.64 24.40 -35.63
N SER A 235 -12.32 24.27 -35.50
CA SER A 235 -11.68 23.31 -34.61
C SER A 235 -10.33 23.81 -34.10
N PHE A 236 -9.93 23.35 -32.91
CA PHE A 236 -8.68 23.67 -32.24
C PHE A 236 -8.09 22.40 -31.62
N ALA A 237 -6.84 22.08 -31.92
CA ALA A 237 -6.10 20.99 -31.28
C ALA A 237 -5.27 21.56 -30.12
N GLN A 238 -5.53 21.10 -28.89
CA GLN A 238 -4.90 21.62 -27.67
C GLN A 238 -3.67 20.81 -27.25
N ALA A 239 -3.75 19.48 -27.33
CA ALA A 239 -2.67 18.59 -26.90
C ALA A 239 -2.50 17.37 -27.83
N ILE A 240 -1.31 16.78 -27.77
CA ILE A 240 -0.90 15.60 -28.55
C ILE A 240 -0.01 14.70 -27.68
N ASN A 241 -0.23 13.39 -27.73
CA ASN A 241 0.65 12.41 -27.07
C ASN A 241 1.68 11.79 -28.04
N ASP A 242 2.60 10.97 -27.55
CA ASP A 242 3.66 10.35 -28.36
C ASP A 242 3.13 9.29 -29.34
N ALA A 243 1.94 8.75 -29.10
CA ALA A 243 1.22 7.92 -30.07
C ALA A 243 0.60 8.73 -31.25
N GLY A 244 0.71 10.06 -31.22
CA GLY A 244 0.16 10.96 -32.25
C GLY A 244 -1.35 11.13 -32.17
N GLN A 245 -1.96 10.82 -31.02
CA GLN A 245 -3.36 11.09 -30.75
C GLN A 245 -3.51 12.56 -30.34
N VAL A 246 -4.51 13.24 -30.90
CA VAL A 246 -4.68 14.69 -30.72
C VAL A 246 -6.02 14.97 -30.08
N VAL A 247 -6.05 15.85 -29.07
CA VAL A 247 -7.29 16.26 -28.41
C VAL A 247 -7.50 17.76 -28.51
N GLY A 248 -8.74 18.19 -28.35
CA GLY A 248 -9.09 19.60 -28.37
C GLY A 248 -10.59 19.78 -28.41
N TYR A 249 -11.06 20.81 -29.10
CA TYR A 249 -12.49 21.05 -29.29
C TYR A 249 -12.82 21.46 -30.72
N SER A 250 -14.04 21.15 -31.15
CA SER A 250 -14.56 21.54 -32.46
C SER A 250 -16.02 21.95 -32.36
N SER A 251 -16.43 22.93 -33.17
CA SER A 251 -17.84 23.22 -33.38
C SER A 251 -18.55 21.97 -33.88
N ALA A 252 -19.67 21.61 -33.25
CA ALA A 252 -20.55 20.54 -33.69
C ALA A 252 -22.00 21.06 -33.77
N ALA A 253 -22.92 20.22 -34.23
CA ALA A 253 -24.33 20.60 -34.45
C ALA A 253 -25.03 21.19 -33.21
N ALA A 254 -24.61 20.81 -32.00
CA ALA A 254 -25.20 21.24 -30.73
C ALA A 254 -24.27 22.15 -29.88
N GLY A 255 -23.21 22.71 -30.47
CA GLY A 255 -22.20 23.50 -29.75
C GLY A 255 -20.80 22.88 -29.82
N ASN A 256 -19.83 23.51 -29.16
CA ASN A 256 -18.46 23.01 -29.13
C ASN A 256 -18.38 21.66 -28.40
N ARG A 257 -17.60 20.73 -28.94
CA ARG A 257 -17.38 19.41 -28.36
C ARG A 257 -15.92 19.06 -28.30
N ALA A 258 -15.54 18.47 -27.18
CA ALA A 258 -14.26 17.80 -27.00
C ALA A 258 -14.12 16.69 -28.05
N PHE A 259 -12.94 16.58 -28.64
CA PHE A 259 -12.64 15.52 -29.59
C PHE A 259 -11.36 14.77 -29.26
N LEU A 260 -11.28 13.54 -29.77
CA LEU A 260 -10.05 12.77 -29.93
C LEU A 260 -9.86 12.48 -31.42
N TRP A 261 -8.72 12.86 -31.98
CA TRP A 261 -8.35 12.59 -33.36
C TRP A 261 -7.24 11.56 -33.42
N THR A 262 -7.36 10.63 -34.36
CA THR A 262 -6.31 9.66 -34.70
C THR A 262 -6.13 9.58 -36.20
N SER A 263 -4.93 9.26 -36.66
CA SER A 263 -4.63 9.17 -38.10
C SER A 263 -5.48 8.13 -38.83
N GLY A 264 -5.85 7.03 -38.16
CA GLY A 264 -6.69 5.97 -38.74
C GLY A 264 -8.20 6.18 -38.59
N GLY A 265 -8.63 6.94 -37.58
CA GLY A 265 -10.05 7.11 -37.23
C GLY A 265 -10.64 8.49 -37.54
N GLY A 266 -9.81 9.50 -37.80
CA GLY A 266 -10.25 10.89 -37.91
C GLY A 266 -10.70 11.44 -36.55
N MET A 267 -11.53 12.49 -36.58
CA MET A 267 -12.02 13.20 -35.40
C MET A 267 -13.24 12.47 -34.79
N GLN A 268 -13.09 12.02 -33.54
CA GLN A 268 -14.15 11.41 -32.73
C GLN A 268 -14.68 12.41 -31.71
N ASN A 269 -16.00 12.59 -31.66
CA ASN A 269 -16.66 13.36 -30.60
C ASN A 269 -16.61 12.59 -29.26
N LEU A 270 -16.15 13.24 -28.19
CA LEU A 270 -16.07 12.64 -26.84
C LEU A 270 -17.35 12.83 -26.00
N GLY A 271 -18.30 13.62 -26.49
CA GLY A 271 -19.54 13.95 -25.79
C GLY A 271 -19.36 15.08 -24.78
N ASP A 272 -20.27 15.14 -23.82
CA ASP A 272 -20.35 16.14 -22.77
C ASP A 272 -21.00 15.52 -21.53
N LEU A 273 -20.84 16.18 -20.39
CA LEU A 273 -21.46 15.77 -19.13
C LEU A 273 -22.98 16.02 -19.16
N PRO A 274 -23.77 15.10 -18.58
CA PRO A 274 -25.23 15.18 -18.67
C PRO A 274 -25.80 16.43 -17.99
N GLY A 275 -26.87 16.97 -18.58
CA GLY A 275 -27.66 18.07 -18.04
C GLY A 275 -27.06 19.47 -18.26
N GLY A 276 -25.94 19.57 -18.96
CA GLY A 276 -25.36 20.84 -19.41
C GLY A 276 -25.97 21.37 -20.70
N SER A 277 -25.32 22.40 -21.25
CA SER A 277 -25.66 23.07 -22.50
C SER A 277 -24.90 22.52 -23.70
N ASP A 278 -24.55 21.22 -23.68
CA ASP A 278 -23.91 20.59 -24.82
C ASP A 278 -22.56 21.29 -25.16
N LEU A 279 -21.69 21.53 -24.16
CA LEU A 279 -20.40 22.20 -24.35
C LEU A 279 -19.28 21.45 -23.63
N SER A 280 -18.24 21.06 -24.37
CA SER A 280 -17.04 20.43 -23.80
C SER A 280 -15.77 20.80 -24.56
N SER A 281 -14.64 20.82 -23.86
CA SER A 281 -13.30 21.07 -24.41
C SER A 281 -12.27 20.18 -23.71
N ALA A 282 -11.48 19.43 -24.50
CA ALA A 282 -10.33 18.69 -23.98
C ALA A 282 -9.07 19.56 -24.00
N TYR A 283 -8.25 19.45 -22.95
CA TYR A 283 -7.01 20.22 -22.79
C TYR A 283 -5.78 19.34 -22.65
N GLY A 284 -5.87 18.18 -21.98
CA GLY A 284 -4.74 17.26 -21.78
C GLY A 284 -5.06 15.83 -22.22
N ILE A 285 -4.03 15.09 -22.62
CA ILE A 285 -4.08 13.66 -22.95
C ILE A 285 -2.78 12.98 -22.53
N ASN A 286 -2.87 11.82 -21.87
CA ASN A 286 -1.68 11.02 -21.54
C ASN A 286 -1.44 9.86 -22.54
N GLU A 287 -0.35 9.12 -22.32
CA GLU A 287 0.05 7.98 -23.16
C GLU A 287 -0.90 6.78 -23.08
N ALA A 288 -1.73 6.69 -22.04
CA ALA A 288 -2.79 5.70 -21.96
C ALA A 288 -4.04 6.08 -22.77
N GLY A 289 -4.06 7.28 -23.36
CA GLY A 289 -5.20 7.82 -24.11
C GLY A 289 -6.33 8.32 -23.22
N GLN A 290 -6.07 8.57 -21.93
CA GLN A 290 -6.99 9.23 -21.02
C GLN A 290 -6.99 10.74 -21.32
N VAL A 291 -8.17 11.33 -21.40
CA VAL A 291 -8.34 12.73 -21.83
C VAL A 291 -9.01 13.53 -20.72
N VAL A 292 -8.49 14.72 -20.42
CA VAL A 292 -9.04 15.62 -19.41
C VAL A 292 -9.42 16.97 -20.00
N GLY A 293 -10.35 17.65 -19.34
CA GLY A 293 -10.80 18.95 -19.80
C GLY A 293 -11.92 19.53 -18.96
N VAL A 294 -12.74 20.36 -19.62
CA VAL A 294 -13.93 20.97 -19.03
C VAL A 294 -15.17 20.60 -19.84
N SER A 295 -16.27 20.33 -19.15
CA SER A 295 -17.59 20.22 -19.74
C SER A 295 -18.58 21.03 -18.94
N ASN A 296 -19.52 21.65 -19.64
CA ASN A 296 -20.68 22.21 -18.98
C ASN A 296 -21.57 21.07 -18.48
N ALA A 297 -22.03 21.17 -17.24
CA ALA A 297 -22.96 20.25 -16.60
C ALA A 297 -24.13 21.03 -16.01
N ALA A 298 -25.14 20.32 -15.48
CA ALA A 298 -26.32 20.94 -14.86
C ALA A 298 -26.00 21.92 -13.73
N THR A 299 -24.82 21.80 -13.12
CA THR A 299 -24.37 22.60 -11.97
C THR A 299 -23.26 23.60 -12.33
N GLY A 300 -23.03 23.84 -13.62
CA GLY A 300 -21.96 24.70 -14.15
C GLY A 300 -20.81 23.88 -14.75
N ASP A 301 -19.68 24.55 -14.98
CA ASP A 301 -18.51 23.90 -15.58
C ASP A 301 -17.87 22.91 -14.61
N ARG A 302 -17.53 21.73 -15.12
CA ARG A 302 -16.95 20.62 -14.36
C ARG A 302 -15.75 20.04 -15.10
N ALA A 303 -14.73 19.71 -14.31
CA ALA A 303 -13.59 18.96 -14.80
C ALA A 303 -14.04 17.54 -15.18
N PHE A 304 -13.63 17.05 -16.36
CA PHE A 304 -13.95 15.69 -16.79
C PHE A 304 -12.69 14.85 -17.01
N LEU A 305 -12.87 13.53 -16.84
CA LEU A 305 -11.95 12.49 -17.31
C LEU A 305 -12.72 11.64 -18.34
N TRP A 306 -12.15 11.45 -19.52
CA TRP A 306 -12.67 10.57 -20.56
C TRP A 306 -11.73 9.38 -20.77
N GLU A 307 -12.30 8.19 -20.84
CA GLU A 307 -11.56 6.95 -21.09
C GLU A 307 -12.26 6.10 -22.16
N GLY A 308 -11.46 5.46 -23.01
CA GLY A 308 -11.96 4.57 -24.05
C GLY A 308 -12.79 3.42 -23.46
N GLY A 309 -14.05 3.30 -23.90
CA GLY A 309 -14.98 2.27 -23.42
C GLY A 309 -15.76 2.63 -22.15
N VAL A 310 -15.36 3.69 -21.42
CA VAL A 310 -16.10 4.22 -20.27
C VAL A 310 -16.87 5.48 -20.65
N GLY A 311 -16.26 6.37 -21.43
CA GLY A 311 -16.82 7.67 -21.79
C GLY A 311 -16.40 8.79 -20.84
N MET A 312 -17.08 9.94 -20.95
CA MET A 312 -16.81 11.13 -20.14
C MET A 312 -17.41 11.00 -18.74
N GLN A 313 -16.59 11.23 -17.71
CA GLN A 313 -16.96 11.16 -16.30
C GLN A 313 -16.69 12.51 -15.63
N ASP A 314 -17.60 12.96 -14.75
CA ASP A 314 -17.38 14.14 -13.91
C ASP A 314 -16.40 13.75 -12.80
N ILE A 315 -15.22 14.38 -12.78
CA ILE A 315 -14.16 14.06 -11.81
C ILE A 315 -14.63 14.35 -10.37
N ASN A 316 -15.57 15.27 -10.16
CA ASN A 316 -16.13 15.54 -8.83
C ASN A 316 -16.84 14.31 -8.23
N GLY A 317 -17.33 13.40 -9.07
CA GLY A 317 -17.90 12.12 -8.66
C GLY A 317 -16.87 11.01 -8.42
N LEU A 318 -15.59 11.29 -8.69
CA LEU A 318 -14.46 10.37 -8.58
C LEU A 318 -13.52 10.72 -7.42
N LEU A 319 -13.86 11.70 -6.58
CA LEU A 319 -13.04 12.09 -5.44
C LEU A 319 -13.35 11.22 -4.21
N ASP A 320 -12.32 10.96 -3.40
CA ASP A 320 -12.52 10.42 -2.06
C ASP A 320 -12.90 11.51 -1.04
N GLY A 321 -12.79 11.17 0.26
CA GLY A 321 -13.10 12.08 1.37
C GLY A 321 -12.32 13.40 1.36
N SER A 322 -11.12 13.45 0.76
CA SER A 322 -10.35 14.69 0.59
C SER A 322 -11.07 15.71 -0.29
N GLY A 323 -11.94 15.25 -1.20
CA GLY A 323 -12.77 16.08 -2.07
C GLY A 323 -13.95 16.77 -1.39
N ALA A 324 -14.18 16.52 -0.09
CA ALA A 324 -15.30 17.11 0.62
C ALA A 324 -15.23 18.64 0.61
N GLY A 325 -16.22 19.27 -0.04
CA GLY A 325 -16.30 20.74 -0.19
C GLY A 325 -15.63 21.30 -1.44
N TRP A 326 -14.91 20.47 -2.20
CA TRP A 326 -14.35 20.89 -3.48
C TRP A 326 -15.39 20.95 -4.59
N THR A 327 -15.16 21.84 -5.56
CA THR A 327 -15.81 21.81 -6.87
C THR A 327 -14.76 22.01 -7.95
N LEU A 328 -14.32 20.93 -8.58
CA LEU A 328 -13.33 20.94 -9.65
C LEU A 328 -13.98 21.40 -10.96
N ARG A 329 -13.46 22.50 -11.52
CA ARG A 329 -14.05 23.18 -12.68
C ARG A 329 -13.33 22.87 -13.97
N ASN A 330 -12.00 22.86 -13.94
CA ASN A 330 -11.15 22.62 -15.09
C ASN A 330 -10.10 21.59 -14.72
N ALA A 331 -9.84 20.64 -15.62
CA ALA A 331 -8.61 19.86 -15.65
C ALA A 331 -7.83 20.29 -16.89
N TRP A 332 -6.61 20.79 -16.70
CA TRP A 332 -5.78 21.35 -17.77
C TRP A 332 -4.80 20.32 -18.32
N ASP A 333 -4.26 19.47 -17.45
CA ASP A 333 -3.22 18.53 -17.83
C ASP A 333 -3.30 17.20 -17.05
N ILE A 334 -2.76 16.14 -17.64
CA ILE A 334 -2.72 14.78 -17.11
C ILE A 334 -1.43 14.07 -17.50
N ASN A 335 -0.71 13.51 -16.53
CA ASN A 335 0.56 12.81 -16.77
C ASN A 335 0.39 11.29 -16.99
N ALA A 336 1.51 10.58 -17.24
CA ALA A 336 1.50 9.14 -17.51
C ALA A 336 1.06 8.28 -16.31
N GLN A 337 1.16 8.80 -15.08
CA GLN A 337 0.66 8.14 -13.86
C GLN A 337 -0.83 8.40 -13.62
N GLY A 338 -1.49 9.15 -14.50
CA GLY A 338 -2.90 9.52 -14.38
C GLY A 338 -3.16 10.59 -13.32
N GLN A 339 -2.12 11.31 -12.87
CA GLN A 339 -2.30 12.49 -12.03
C GLN A 339 -2.83 13.63 -12.89
N ILE A 340 -3.71 14.45 -12.31
CA ILE A 340 -4.45 15.50 -13.04
C ILE A 340 -4.28 16.82 -12.30
N VAL A 341 -4.06 17.90 -13.03
CA VAL A 341 -3.99 19.25 -12.45
C VAL A 341 -5.03 20.19 -13.07
N GLY A 342 -5.43 21.20 -12.30
CA GLY A 342 -6.31 22.23 -12.83
C GLY A 342 -6.75 23.26 -11.80
N LEU A 343 -7.95 23.83 -12.02
CA LEU A 343 -8.58 24.82 -11.16
C LEU A 343 -9.86 24.25 -10.52
N GLY A 344 -9.97 24.40 -9.21
CA GLY A 344 -11.17 24.09 -8.45
C GLY A 344 -11.55 25.21 -7.49
N ILE A 345 -12.78 25.15 -6.98
CA ILE A 345 -13.19 25.93 -5.81
C ILE A 345 -12.96 25.03 -4.58
N ASN A 346 -12.12 25.46 -3.65
CA ASN A 346 -11.81 24.71 -2.44
C ASN A 346 -12.94 24.84 -1.39
N PRO A 347 -12.90 24.10 -0.26
CA PRO A 347 -13.92 24.16 0.79
C PRO A 347 -14.10 25.53 1.45
N GLN A 348 -13.11 26.42 1.33
CA GLN A 348 -13.13 27.80 1.81
C GLN A 348 -13.81 28.75 0.80
N GLY A 349 -14.05 28.30 -0.43
CA GLY A 349 -14.66 29.07 -1.51
C GLY A 349 -13.65 29.79 -2.41
N GLU A 350 -12.36 29.50 -2.26
CA GLU A 350 -11.25 30.09 -3.00
C GLU A 350 -10.96 29.31 -4.28
N GLY A 351 -10.46 29.99 -5.32
CA GLY A 351 -10.17 29.37 -6.62
C GLY A 351 -8.74 28.88 -6.70
N HIS A 352 -8.47 27.65 -6.32
CA HIS A 352 -7.10 27.14 -6.19
C HIS A 352 -6.72 26.10 -7.26
N ALA A 353 -5.42 26.11 -7.55
CA ALA A 353 -4.72 25.04 -8.23
C ALA A 353 -4.82 23.76 -7.40
N TYR A 354 -5.15 22.65 -8.05
CA TYR A 354 -5.18 21.34 -7.41
C TYR A 354 -4.29 20.33 -8.14
N LEU A 355 -3.88 19.30 -7.42
CA LEU A 355 -3.31 18.06 -7.94
C LEU A 355 -4.19 16.89 -7.50
N LEU A 356 -4.61 16.06 -8.46
CA LEU A 356 -5.27 14.79 -8.20
C LEU A 356 -4.27 13.66 -8.37
N THR A 357 -4.24 12.76 -7.40
CA THR A 357 -3.47 11.52 -7.48
C THR A 357 -4.42 10.34 -7.35
N VAL A 358 -4.22 9.30 -8.16
CA VAL A 358 -5.00 8.06 -8.04
C VAL A 358 -4.74 7.47 -6.66
N ASN A 359 -5.80 7.35 -5.86
CA ASN A 359 -5.68 6.79 -4.53
C ASN A 359 -5.43 5.27 -4.61
N GLN A 360 -4.39 4.80 -3.93
CA GLN A 360 -4.05 3.38 -3.83
C GLN A 360 -4.41 2.89 -2.43
N PRO A 361 -4.90 1.64 -2.28
CA PRO A 361 -5.19 1.13 -0.95
C PRO A 361 -3.90 1.10 -0.10
N PRO A 362 -4.04 1.30 1.22
CA PRO A 362 -2.91 1.20 2.13
C PRO A 362 -2.37 -0.24 2.17
N THR A 363 -1.24 -0.43 2.85
CA THR A 363 -0.65 -1.74 3.15
C THR A 363 -0.77 -2.03 4.65
N ALA A 364 -1.25 -3.22 5.00
CA ALA A 364 -1.32 -3.69 6.38
C ALA A 364 -0.19 -4.70 6.63
N GLU A 365 0.53 -4.54 7.75
CA GLU A 365 1.54 -5.49 8.21
C GLU A 365 1.32 -5.82 9.69
N ALA A 366 0.73 -6.97 9.97
CA ALA A 366 0.38 -7.41 11.31
C ALA A 366 1.57 -8.01 12.10
N ASN A 367 2.73 -8.19 11.47
CA ASN A 367 4.02 -8.61 12.06
C ASN A 367 3.93 -9.67 13.17
N GLY A 368 4.07 -10.96 12.87
CA GLY A 368 4.29 -11.94 13.94
C GLY A 368 4.21 -13.40 13.53
N ALA A 369 4.54 -14.25 14.50
CA ALA A 369 3.49 -14.91 15.27
C ALA A 369 3.54 -14.39 16.72
N TYR A 370 2.40 -14.22 17.37
CA TYR A 370 2.28 -13.72 18.75
C TYR A 370 2.00 -14.88 19.70
N LEU A 371 3.05 -15.35 20.37
CA LEU A 371 2.97 -16.54 21.21
C LEU A 371 3.05 -16.17 22.69
N PHE A 372 1.99 -16.50 23.43
CA PHE A 372 1.97 -16.46 24.88
C PHE A 372 2.83 -17.58 25.47
N ASN A 373 3.27 -17.40 26.70
CA ASN A 373 3.91 -18.41 27.54
C ASN A 373 3.71 -18.01 29.01
N SER A 374 4.16 -18.84 29.94
CA SER A 374 4.03 -18.60 31.39
C SER A 374 4.57 -17.25 31.87
N SER A 375 5.54 -16.65 31.16
CA SER A 375 6.14 -15.37 31.56
C SER A 375 5.36 -14.13 31.10
N ASN A 376 4.63 -14.20 29.99
CA ASN A 376 3.94 -13.06 29.38
C ASN A 376 2.40 -13.18 29.35
N ALA A 377 1.86 -14.36 29.69
CA ALA A 377 0.42 -14.63 29.74
C ALA A 377 -0.36 -13.60 30.58
N LEU A 378 0.29 -13.05 31.62
CA LEU A 378 -0.31 -12.09 32.55
C LEU A 378 -0.10 -10.63 32.16
N SER A 379 0.99 -10.31 31.47
CA SER A 379 1.34 -8.93 31.08
C SER A 379 0.85 -8.56 29.67
N GLY A 380 0.52 -9.55 28.85
CA GLY A 380 0.11 -9.37 27.46
C GLY A 380 1.29 -9.33 26.49
N ILE A 381 0.97 -9.34 25.20
CA ILE A 381 1.94 -9.25 24.10
C ILE A 381 1.65 -7.98 23.31
N GLY A 382 2.69 -7.18 23.06
CA GLY A 382 2.59 -6.03 22.18
C GLY A 382 2.41 -6.48 20.72
N LEU A 383 1.29 -6.11 20.13
CA LEU A 383 1.08 -6.20 18.69
C LEU A 383 1.82 -5.06 17.99
N SER A 384 2.27 -5.31 16.76
CA SER A 384 3.03 -4.38 15.94
C SER A 384 2.40 -4.25 14.56
N SER A 385 2.09 -3.02 14.18
CA SER A 385 1.70 -2.64 12.82
C SER A 385 2.86 -2.07 12.00
N ALA A 386 4.10 -2.13 12.53
CA ALA A 386 5.27 -1.53 11.89
C ALA A 386 5.42 -1.96 10.42
N GLY A 387 5.60 -1.02 9.50
CA GLY A 387 5.64 -1.29 8.06
C GLY A 387 4.29 -1.10 7.36
N SER A 388 3.17 -1.05 8.10
CA SER A 388 1.90 -0.58 7.55
C SER A 388 2.03 0.88 7.12
N ALA A 389 1.68 1.16 5.87
CA ALA A 389 1.79 2.49 5.29
C ALA A 389 0.81 2.67 4.13
N ASP A 390 0.49 3.93 3.86
CA ASP A 390 -0.18 4.31 2.64
C ASP A 390 0.86 4.66 1.54
N PRO A 391 0.71 4.17 0.29
CA PRO A 391 1.67 4.45 -0.79
C PRO A 391 1.82 5.94 -1.14
N GLN A 392 0.78 6.75 -0.90
CA GLN A 392 0.76 8.20 -1.12
C GLN A 392 1.28 8.96 0.11
N GLY A 393 1.58 8.26 1.20
CA GLY A 393 2.02 8.86 2.46
C GLY A 393 0.87 9.48 3.25
N GLU A 394 -0.38 9.13 2.95
CA GLU A 394 -1.53 9.55 3.72
C GLU A 394 -1.48 8.96 5.15
N ALA A 395 -2.14 9.66 6.08
CA ALA A 395 -2.28 9.15 7.43
C ALA A 395 -3.21 7.92 7.44
N ILE A 396 -2.75 6.82 8.02
CA ILE A 396 -3.55 5.61 8.19
C ILE A 396 -4.09 5.49 9.62
N THR A 397 -5.28 4.90 9.74
CA THR A 397 -5.86 4.46 11.00
C THR A 397 -5.74 2.95 11.13
N HIS A 398 -5.73 2.46 12.37
CA HIS A 398 -5.55 1.04 12.69
C HIS A 398 -6.79 0.54 13.42
N ASN A 399 -7.13 -0.73 13.20
CA ASN A 399 -8.12 -1.46 13.99
C ASN A 399 -7.65 -2.91 14.11
N TRP A 400 -7.22 -3.28 15.31
CA TRP A 400 -6.86 -4.63 15.67
C TRP A 400 -8.06 -5.36 16.25
N GLN A 401 -8.34 -6.55 15.74
CA GLN A 401 -9.42 -7.41 16.23
C GLN A 401 -8.93 -8.83 16.47
N SER A 402 -9.32 -9.38 17.61
CA SER A 402 -9.20 -10.79 17.99
C SER A 402 -10.41 -11.12 18.85
N PHE A 403 -10.76 -12.40 19.02
CA PHE A 403 -11.91 -12.89 19.79
C PHE A 403 -12.79 -11.83 20.51
N ALA A 404 -12.38 -11.36 21.69
CA ALA A 404 -13.07 -10.31 22.47
C ALA A 404 -12.24 -9.02 22.61
N PHE A 405 -11.21 -8.87 21.79
CA PHE A 405 -10.28 -7.75 21.76
C PHE A 405 -10.54 -6.86 20.53
N ASN A 406 -10.65 -5.56 20.76
CA ASN A 406 -10.74 -4.54 19.72
C ASN A 406 -9.93 -3.31 20.15
N SER A 407 -9.03 -2.83 19.31
CA SER A 407 -8.24 -1.64 19.61
C SER A 407 -7.89 -0.84 18.35
N ASN A 408 -8.04 0.48 18.44
CA ASN A 408 -7.64 1.40 17.37
C ASN A 408 -6.20 1.93 17.53
N SER A 409 -5.44 1.43 18.51
CA SER A 409 -4.02 1.78 18.64
C SER A 409 -3.22 1.09 17.54
N ALA A 410 -2.14 1.72 17.05
CA ALA A 410 -1.24 1.11 16.08
C ALA A 410 -0.57 -0.15 16.65
N ASN A 411 -0.12 -0.07 17.91
CA ASN A 411 0.64 -1.13 18.59
C ASN A 411 0.04 -1.41 19.99
N PRO A 412 -1.14 -2.03 20.07
CA PRO A 412 -1.78 -2.33 21.35
C PRO A 412 -1.17 -3.55 22.03
N SER A 413 -1.48 -3.76 23.32
CA SER A 413 -1.16 -5.00 24.02
C SER A 413 -2.35 -5.95 24.00
N LEU A 414 -2.17 -7.14 23.42
CA LEU A 414 -3.14 -8.23 23.45
C LEU A 414 -2.96 -9.04 24.74
N THR A 415 -4.02 -9.18 25.51
CA THR A 415 -4.04 -10.04 26.70
C THR A 415 -4.47 -11.47 26.32
N LEU A 416 -4.11 -12.45 27.16
CA LEU A 416 -4.50 -13.83 26.92
C LEU A 416 -6.03 -14.00 26.83
N LEU A 417 -6.79 -13.35 27.72
CA LEU A 417 -8.26 -13.36 27.62
C LEU A 417 -8.77 -12.73 26.31
N GLY A 418 -8.14 -11.65 25.85
CA GLY A 418 -8.47 -11.00 24.58
C GLY A 418 -8.16 -11.85 23.35
N SER A 419 -7.22 -12.79 23.47
CA SER A 419 -6.87 -13.73 22.40
C SER A 419 -7.93 -14.81 22.18
N GLY A 420 -8.71 -15.14 23.22
CA GLY A 420 -9.69 -16.24 23.18
C GLY A 420 -9.09 -17.63 23.32
N LEU A 421 -7.79 -17.76 23.58
CA LEU A 421 -7.17 -19.04 23.90
C LEU A 421 -7.70 -19.56 25.25
N THR A 422 -8.05 -20.84 25.28
CA THR A 422 -8.59 -21.54 26.45
C THR A 422 -7.73 -22.71 26.91
N SER A 423 -6.76 -23.14 26.09
CA SER A 423 -5.75 -24.15 26.43
C SER A 423 -4.37 -23.81 25.86
N THR A 424 -3.33 -24.48 26.35
CA THR A 424 -1.95 -24.40 25.83
C THR A 424 -1.79 -24.92 24.39
N THR A 425 -2.79 -25.64 23.87
CA THR A 425 -2.80 -26.18 22.50
C THR A 425 -3.61 -25.33 21.52
N ASP A 426 -4.32 -24.32 22.01
CA ASP A 426 -5.20 -23.50 21.18
C ASP A 426 -4.38 -22.62 20.23
N SER A 427 -5.02 -22.28 19.10
CA SER A 427 -4.50 -21.29 18.17
C SER A 427 -5.60 -20.33 17.76
N GLY A 428 -5.22 -19.10 17.43
CA GLY A 428 -6.11 -18.04 17.00
C GLY A 428 -5.42 -17.06 16.08
N THR A 429 -6.08 -15.94 15.81
CA THR A 429 -5.58 -14.91 14.90
C THR A 429 -5.88 -13.52 15.44
N ALA A 430 -4.90 -12.62 15.36
CA ALA A 430 -5.11 -11.19 15.47
C ALA A 430 -5.18 -10.60 14.06
N THR A 431 -6.26 -9.90 13.76
CA THR A 431 -6.49 -9.24 12.45
C THR A 431 -6.21 -7.76 12.59
N LEU A 432 -5.30 -7.23 11.78
CA LEU A 432 -5.08 -5.81 11.61
C LEU A 432 -5.84 -5.35 10.38
N THR A 433 -6.74 -4.39 10.54
CA THR A 433 -7.26 -3.59 9.42
C THR A 433 -6.64 -2.21 9.49
N VAL A 434 -6.03 -1.75 8.41
CA VAL A 434 -5.62 -0.35 8.23
C VAL A 434 -6.54 0.33 7.25
N THR A 435 -6.82 1.60 7.48
CA THR A 435 -7.69 2.42 6.61
C THR A 435 -6.99 3.74 6.32
N ASP A 436 -6.90 4.13 5.05
CA ASP A 436 -6.36 5.43 4.62
C ASP A 436 -7.36 6.57 4.89
N ALA A 437 -7.00 7.81 4.53
CA ALA A 437 -7.87 8.98 4.74
C ALA A 437 -9.08 8.98 3.80
N ALA A 438 -8.96 8.30 2.66
CA ALA A 438 -10.00 8.11 1.66
C ALA A 438 -11.03 7.01 1.99
N GLY A 439 -10.76 6.20 3.03
CA GLY A 439 -11.60 5.09 3.45
C GLY A 439 -11.31 3.76 2.75
N GLN A 440 -10.25 3.63 1.96
CA GLN A 440 -9.78 2.32 1.48
C GLN A 440 -9.08 1.56 2.61
N THR A 441 -9.25 0.24 2.59
CA THR A 441 -8.74 -0.62 3.65
C THR A 441 -7.80 -1.68 3.11
N ALA A 442 -6.86 -2.07 3.97
CA ALA A 442 -6.09 -3.30 3.81
C ALA A 442 -6.13 -4.09 5.11
N VAL A 443 -6.03 -5.41 4.97
CA VAL A 443 -6.15 -6.35 6.10
C VAL A 443 -4.97 -7.31 6.06
N ASP A 444 -4.36 -7.51 7.22
CA ASP A 444 -3.37 -8.57 7.45
C ASP A 444 -3.68 -9.30 8.76
N THR A 445 -3.22 -10.53 8.89
CA THR A 445 -3.48 -11.38 10.06
C THR A 445 -2.19 -11.99 10.58
N ALA A 446 -2.04 -11.99 11.90
CA ALA A 446 -0.96 -12.67 12.59
C ALA A 446 -1.50 -13.85 13.41
N ALA A 447 -0.76 -14.96 13.40
CA ALA A 447 -1.07 -16.11 14.25
C ALA A 447 -0.92 -15.73 15.73
N VAL A 448 -1.86 -16.20 16.55
CA VAL A 448 -1.83 -16.09 18.01
C VAL A 448 -1.86 -17.50 18.58
N GLY A 449 -1.02 -17.78 19.58
CA GLY A 449 -0.97 -19.11 20.19
C GLY A 449 -0.30 -19.07 21.55
N TYR A 450 -0.09 -20.25 22.12
CA TYR A 450 0.63 -20.44 23.37
C TYR A 450 1.82 -21.38 23.15
N THR A 451 2.96 -21.06 23.76
CA THR A 451 4.15 -21.92 23.77
C THR A 451 4.14 -22.71 25.05
N ASN A 452 3.66 -23.96 24.95
CA ASN A 452 3.62 -24.90 26.08
C ASN A 452 5.03 -25.29 26.53
N ALA A 453 5.28 -25.24 27.83
CA ALA A 453 6.46 -25.79 28.48
C ALA A 453 6.14 -27.21 28.98
N ALA A 454 7.02 -28.16 28.70
CA ALA A 454 6.83 -29.52 29.20
C ALA A 454 6.85 -29.55 30.74
N PRO A 455 6.06 -30.44 31.38
CA PRO A 455 6.05 -30.62 32.81
C PRO A 455 7.36 -31.26 33.26
N THR A 456 7.61 -31.21 34.57
CA THR A 456 8.81 -31.79 35.18
C THR A 456 8.49 -32.53 36.46
N VAL A 457 9.22 -33.62 36.70
CA VAL A 457 9.30 -34.27 38.02
C VAL A 457 10.44 -33.60 38.79
N GLY A 458 10.09 -32.69 39.69
CA GLY A 458 11.07 -31.89 40.43
C GLY A 458 11.85 -32.71 41.48
N ALA A 459 11.18 -33.69 42.09
CA ALA A 459 11.80 -34.67 42.99
C ALA A 459 10.89 -35.89 43.13
N ALA A 460 11.49 -37.06 43.29
CA ALA A 460 10.79 -38.29 43.62
C ALA A 460 11.64 -39.11 44.59
N THR A 461 11.03 -39.57 45.68
CA THR A 461 11.72 -40.29 46.77
C THR A 461 10.89 -41.48 47.22
N ALA A 462 11.58 -42.51 47.71
CA ALA A 462 10.95 -43.66 48.35
C ALA A 462 11.54 -43.85 49.75
N THR A 463 10.67 -43.94 50.74
CA THR A 463 11.02 -44.10 52.15
C THR A 463 10.42 -45.42 52.66
N PRO A 464 11.25 -46.44 52.95
CA PRO A 464 10.79 -47.67 53.56
C PRO A 464 10.11 -47.41 54.90
N GLN A 465 8.99 -48.08 55.16
CA GLN A 465 8.22 -47.97 56.39
C GLN A 465 8.35 -49.25 57.24
N LEU A 466 8.00 -49.15 58.52
CA LEU A 466 7.89 -50.32 59.39
C LEU A 466 6.84 -51.28 58.81
N GLY A 467 7.19 -52.55 58.66
CA GLY A 467 6.28 -53.57 58.11
C GLY A 467 6.44 -53.84 56.61
N GLY A 468 7.54 -53.42 55.98
CA GLY A 468 7.84 -53.76 54.57
C GLY A 468 7.11 -52.88 53.54
N ASP A 469 6.30 -51.92 54.01
CA ASP A 469 5.62 -50.94 53.17
C ASP A 469 6.58 -49.87 52.64
N LEU A 470 6.21 -49.20 51.55
CA LEU A 470 6.98 -48.15 50.92
C LEU A 470 6.13 -46.89 50.77
N LEU A 471 6.58 -45.79 51.36
CA LEU A 471 6.03 -44.47 51.09
C LEU A 471 6.78 -43.87 49.90
N VAL A 472 6.07 -43.49 48.86
CA VAL A 472 6.63 -42.82 47.68
C VAL A 472 6.07 -41.42 47.61
N ASP A 473 6.97 -40.43 47.53
CA ASP A 473 6.62 -39.02 47.44
C ASP A 473 7.25 -38.43 46.18
N ALA A 474 6.45 -37.76 45.35
CA ALA A 474 6.93 -37.02 44.18
C ALA A 474 6.35 -35.61 44.12
N ILE A 475 7.13 -34.66 43.59
CA ILE A 475 6.73 -33.28 43.34
C ILE A 475 6.74 -33.04 41.83
N PHE A 476 5.62 -32.60 41.30
CA PHE A 476 5.46 -32.29 39.88
C PHE A 476 5.29 -30.78 39.70
N ASN A 477 5.96 -30.23 38.68
CA ASN A 477 5.90 -28.81 38.39
C ASN A 477 5.67 -28.57 36.90
N ASP A 478 4.87 -27.56 36.62
CA ASP A 478 4.72 -26.99 35.28
C ASP A 478 4.60 -25.47 35.42
N SER A 479 5.34 -24.73 34.62
CA SER A 479 5.30 -23.27 34.63
C SER A 479 3.96 -22.73 34.14
N ASP A 480 3.25 -23.47 33.31
CA ASP A 480 2.07 -23.00 32.59
C ASP A 480 0.81 -23.06 33.47
N LEU A 481 0.84 -23.85 34.54
CA LEU A 481 -0.18 -23.86 35.60
C LEU A 481 -0.39 -22.47 36.25
N VAL A 482 0.57 -21.55 36.15
CA VAL A 482 0.39 -20.16 36.61
C VAL A 482 -0.80 -19.49 35.92
N VAL A 483 -1.10 -19.89 34.67
CA VAL A 483 -2.19 -19.34 33.87
C VAL A 483 -3.56 -19.75 34.38
N ASN A 484 -3.66 -20.87 35.11
CA ASN A 484 -4.93 -21.33 35.70
C ASN A 484 -5.55 -20.33 36.68
N SER A 485 -4.73 -19.43 37.23
CA SER A 485 -5.21 -18.32 38.06
C SER A 485 -6.05 -17.30 37.29
N HIS A 486 -5.94 -17.26 35.96
CA HIS A 486 -6.64 -16.34 35.07
C HIS A 486 -7.68 -17.04 34.21
N ILE A 487 -7.38 -18.25 33.73
CA ILE A 487 -8.30 -19.09 32.95
C ILE A 487 -8.33 -20.47 33.59
N SER A 488 -9.42 -20.78 34.29
CA SER A 488 -9.53 -22.07 34.99
C SER A 488 -9.43 -23.23 34.01
N GLY A 489 -8.54 -24.18 34.28
CA GLY A 489 -8.34 -25.38 33.48
C GLY A 489 -7.61 -25.15 32.16
N PHE A 490 -6.87 -24.03 32.04
CA PHE A 490 -6.04 -23.73 30.88
C PHE A 490 -4.92 -24.76 30.67
N GLU A 491 -4.36 -25.24 31.77
CA GLU A 491 -3.39 -26.33 31.79
C GLU A 491 -3.78 -27.34 32.89
N SER A 492 -3.42 -28.60 32.70
CA SER A 492 -3.67 -29.66 33.69
C SER A 492 -2.62 -30.74 33.60
N LEU A 493 -2.15 -31.20 34.76
CA LEU A 493 -1.22 -32.31 34.85
C LEU A 493 -1.95 -33.61 35.14
N LEU A 494 -1.52 -34.66 34.45
CA LEU A 494 -1.77 -36.04 34.80
C LEU A 494 -0.47 -36.62 35.35
N TYR A 495 -0.47 -37.05 36.60
CA TYR A 495 0.68 -37.70 37.22
C TYR A 495 0.32 -39.06 37.82
N GLU A 496 1.27 -40.00 37.74
CA GLU A 496 1.09 -41.38 38.15
C GLU A 496 2.40 -42.00 38.64
N PHE A 497 2.29 -43.04 39.46
CA PHE A 497 3.41 -43.94 39.74
C PHE A 497 3.24 -45.24 38.96
N ASP A 498 4.22 -45.62 38.17
CA ASP A 498 4.20 -46.86 37.37
C ASP A 498 5.54 -47.62 37.44
N THR A 499 5.52 -48.86 37.00
CA THR A 499 6.68 -49.73 36.79
C THR A 499 7.42 -49.41 35.47
N THR A 500 6.82 -48.58 34.60
CA THR A 500 7.43 -48.16 33.33
C THR A 500 7.47 -46.65 33.18
N ALA A 501 8.49 -46.17 32.45
CA ALA A 501 8.56 -44.78 31.99
C ALA A 501 7.81 -44.66 30.66
N ALA A 502 6.48 -44.56 30.70
CA ALA A 502 5.64 -44.49 29.51
C ALA A 502 4.63 -43.33 29.59
N ALA A 503 4.48 -42.60 28.48
CA ALA A 503 3.47 -41.56 28.32
C ALA A 503 2.15 -42.21 27.86
N THR A 504 1.34 -42.71 28.79
CA THR A 504 -0.02 -43.17 28.44
C THR A 504 -1.00 -42.01 28.55
N GLY A 505 -0.92 -41.09 27.60
CA GLY A 505 -1.91 -40.02 27.41
C GLY A 505 -3.23 -40.61 26.90
N GLY A 506 -4.18 -40.79 27.80
CA GLY A 506 -5.51 -41.30 27.50
C GLY A 506 -5.82 -42.52 28.37
N ASP A 507 -6.82 -42.37 29.24
CA ASP A 507 -7.49 -43.40 30.03
C ASP A 507 -6.99 -44.83 29.80
N VAL A 508 -6.08 -45.30 30.67
CA VAL A 508 -5.77 -46.73 30.83
C VAL A 508 -6.44 -47.27 32.09
N GLY A 509 -7.76 -47.10 32.15
CA GLY A 509 -8.55 -48.30 32.39
C GLY A 509 -8.15 -49.32 31.33
N ASP A 510 -7.22 -50.22 31.69
CA ASP A 510 -6.99 -51.58 31.12
C ASP A 510 -5.60 -52.12 31.52
N GLY A 511 -5.33 -52.27 32.82
CA GLY A 511 -4.35 -53.26 33.31
C GLY A 511 -3.30 -52.78 34.32
N PHE A 512 -3.54 -53.17 35.58
CA PHE A 512 -2.53 -53.46 36.62
C PHE A 512 -2.00 -52.37 37.57
N LEU A 513 -2.62 -51.19 37.68
CA LEU A 513 -2.39 -50.29 38.82
C LEU A 513 -3.70 -49.75 39.44
N THR A 514 -4.43 -50.60 40.16
CA THR A 514 -5.28 -50.09 41.25
C THR A 514 -4.38 -49.77 42.44
N GLY A 515 -3.70 -48.63 42.39
CA GLY A 515 -2.69 -48.21 43.36
C GLY A 515 -2.90 -46.80 43.85
N ILE A 516 -2.47 -45.80 43.06
CA ILE A 516 -2.74 -44.37 43.27
C ILE A 516 -2.62 -43.72 41.88
N THR A 517 -3.73 -43.62 41.15
CA THR A 517 -3.89 -42.65 40.06
C THR A 517 -4.68 -41.49 40.66
N LEU A 518 -4.03 -40.35 40.90
CA LEU A 518 -4.76 -39.14 41.28
C LEU A 518 -5.04 -38.33 40.02
N VAL A 519 -6.33 -38.12 39.76
CA VAL A 519 -6.82 -37.39 38.58
C VAL A 519 -6.67 -35.89 38.82
N SER A 520 -6.01 -35.23 37.87
CA SER A 520 -6.01 -33.80 37.54
C SER A 520 -6.19 -32.81 38.70
N GLU A 521 -5.08 -32.31 39.25
CA GLU A 521 -5.12 -31.07 40.03
C GLU A 521 -4.51 -29.92 39.21
N ALA A 522 -5.25 -28.82 39.12
CA ALA A 522 -4.86 -27.58 38.44
C ALA A 522 -3.78 -26.78 39.20
N VAL A 523 -2.90 -27.45 39.97
CA VAL A 523 -1.91 -26.88 40.88
C VAL A 523 -0.64 -27.72 40.87
N ASN A 524 0.54 -27.10 41.03
CA ASN A 524 1.77 -27.85 41.32
C ASN A 524 1.52 -28.74 42.54
N GLY A 525 1.70 -30.04 42.35
CA GLY A 525 1.20 -31.05 43.27
C GLY A 525 2.31 -31.94 43.82
N SER A 526 2.12 -32.39 45.06
CA SER A 526 2.86 -33.53 45.60
C SER A 526 1.97 -34.76 45.59
N LEU A 527 2.43 -35.83 44.96
CA LEU A 527 1.77 -37.13 45.04
C LEU A 527 2.47 -37.97 46.11
N SER A 528 1.71 -38.41 47.10
CA SER A 528 2.17 -39.35 48.12
C SER A 528 1.38 -40.65 48.02
N GLY A 529 2.08 -41.77 47.86
CA GLY A 529 1.50 -43.11 47.78
C GLY A 529 2.11 -44.06 48.79
N LEU A 530 1.28 -44.70 49.61
CA LEU A 530 1.72 -45.78 50.49
C LEU A 530 1.42 -47.13 49.82
N PHE A 531 2.47 -47.87 49.51
CA PHE A 531 2.38 -49.19 48.89
C PHE A 531 2.71 -50.25 49.93
N THR A 532 1.76 -51.17 50.17
CA THR A 532 2.00 -52.26 51.12
C THR A 532 3.02 -53.26 50.58
N GLU A 533 3.72 -53.96 51.47
CA GLU A 533 4.64 -55.05 51.07
C GLU A 533 3.97 -56.04 50.10
N SER A 534 2.69 -56.37 50.36
CA SER A 534 1.91 -57.29 49.52
C SER A 534 1.63 -56.73 48.12
N GLN A 535 1.38 -55.43 47.98
CA GLN A 535 1.21 -54.77 46.69
C GLN A 535 2.52 -54.74 45.92
N LEU A 536 3.63 -54.42 46.60
CA LEU A 536 4.97 -54.39 46.00
C LEU A 536 5.42 -55.78 45.53
N LEU A 537 5.18 -56.83 46.33
CA LEU A 537 5.44 -58.21 45.91
C LEU A 537 4.53 -58.65 44.76
N GLY A 538 3.28 -58.20 44.74
CA GLY A 538 2.35 -58.44 43.64
C GLY A 538 2.81 -57.75 42.34
N LEU A 539 3.39 -56.56 42.44
CA LEU A 539 3.89 -55.76 41.32
C LEU A 539 5.21 -56.31 40.75
N PHE A 540 6.17 -56.63 41.62
CA PHE A 540 7.54 -56.95 41.22
C PHE A 540 7.88 -58.45 41.26
N GLY A 541 7.05 -59.27 41.89
CA GLY A 541 7.17 -60.73 41.92
C GLY A 541 8.33 -61.29 42.76
N SER A 542 9.23 -60.46 43.30
CA SER A 542 10.34 -60.88 44.14
C SER A 542 10.80 -59.80 45.13
N TYR A 543 11.51 -60.20 46.18
CA TYR A 543 12.33 -59.29 47.00
C TYR A 543 13.61 -58.89 46.25
N GLY A 544 14.21 -57.76 46.62
CA GLY A 544 15.44 -57.25 46.00
C GLY A 544 15.31 -55.83 45.43
N PRO A 545 16.31 -55.38 44.64
CA PRO A 545 16.31 -54.04 44.05
C PRO A 545 15.27 -53.92 42.94
N HIS A 546 14.43 -52.89 43.03
CA HIS A 546 13.39 -52.58 42.06
C HIS A 546 13.37 -51.09 41.73
N THR A 547 12.74 -50.77 40.60
CA THR A 547 12.55 -49.40 40.13
C THR A 547 11.08 -49.15 39.87
N MET A 548 10.58 -48.04 40.42
CA MET A 548 9.32 -47.40 40.01
C MET A 548 9.63 -46.09 39.31
N TYR A 549 8.64 -45.53 38.63
CA TYR A 549 8.73 -44.25 37.94
C TYR A 549 7.62 -43.32 38.42
N ALA A 550 7.99 -42.10 38.74
CA ALA A 550 7.04 -40.99 38.81
C ALA A 550 6.92 -40.42 37.40
N ASN A 551 5.73 -40.48 36.81
CA ASN A 551 5.45 -39.98 35.46
C ASN A 551 4.54 -38.75 35.57
N VAL A 552 4.75 -37.75 34.71
CA VAL A 552 3.85 -36.61 34.53
C VAL A 552 3.66 -36.31 33.05
N THR A 553 2.42 -36.04 32.67
CA THR A 553 2.03 -35.58 31.33
C THR A 553 1.17 -34.32 31.44
N ASP A 554 1.37 -33.34 30.57
CA ASP A 554 0.52 -32.14 30.45
C ASP A 554 -0.60 -32.33 29.41
N LEU A 555 -1.46 -31.32 29.27
CA LEU A 555 -2.56 -31.33 28.30
C LEU A 555 -2.09 -31.32 26.84
N ALA A 556 -0.92 -30.75 26.57
CA ALA A 556 -0.30 -30.69 25.24
C ALA A 556 0.48 -31.97 24.87
N GLY A 557 0.55 -32.95 25.77
CA GLY A 557 1.29 -34.20 25.60
C GLY A 557 2.79 -34.13 25.92
N GLY A 558 3.25 -33.03 26.53
CA GLY A 558 4.57 -32.95 27.15
C GLY A 558 4.68 -33.94 28.31
N PHE A 559 5.86 -34.53 28.51
CA PHE A 559 6.07 -35.65 29.43
C PHE A 559 7.43 -35.58 30.12
N ASP A 560 7.45 -35.94 31.41
CA ASP A 560 8.68 -36.21 32.15
C ASP A 560 8.52 -37.42 33.08
N SER A 561 9.62 -38.09 33.39
CA SER A 561 9.64 -39.29 34.21
C SER A 561 10.91 -39.38 35.07
N GLN A 562 10.75 -39.72 36.34
CA GLN A 562 11.86 -39.93 37.26
C GLN A 562 11.85 -41.34 37.86
N ALA A 563 12.95 -42.06 37.68
CA ALA A 563 13.17 -43.37 38.29
C ALA A 563 13.38 -43.26 39.80
N ILE A 564 12.72 -44.13 40.55
CA ILE A 564 12.75 -44.27 42.00
C ILE A 564 13.25 -45.68 42.32
N ASN A 565 14.51 -45.77 42.76
CA ASN A 565 15.13 -47.05 43.09
C ASN A 565 14.96 -47.35 44.57
N PHE A 566 14.53 -48.57 44.91
CA PHE A 566 14.38 -49.03 46.28
C PHE A 566 14.69 -50.52 46.38
N VAL A 567 14.84 -51.01 47.61
CA VAL A 567 15.04 -52.44 47.89
C VAL A 567 13.84 -52.93 48.67
N LEU A 568 13.14 -53.92 48.12
CA LEU A 568 12.04 -54.60 48.81
C LEU A 568 12.63 -55.72 49.68
N GLU A 569 12.48 -55.60 50.99
CA GLU A 569 12.97 -56.56 51.99
C GLU A 569 11.81 -57.28 52.69
N PRO A 570 11.97 -58.56 53.08
CA PRO A 570 10.92 -59.31 53.77
C PRO A 570 10.66 -58.76 55.18
N THR A 571 9.37 -58.68 55.55
CA THR A 571 8.88 -58.25 56.88
C THR A 571 9.48 -58.97 58.09
N SER A 572 10.19 -60.09 57.89
CA SER A 572 10.85 -60.85 58.95
C SER A 572 12.21 -60.31 59.40
N VAL A 573 12.69 -59.18 58.90
CA VAL A 573 13.93 -58.55 59.38
C VAL A 573 13.59 -57.44 60.38
N VAL A 574 13.59 -57.78 61.67
CA VAL A 574 13.80 -56.81 62.74
C VAL A 574 15.14 -56.12 62.43
N PRO A 575 15.25 -54.79 62.34
CA PRO A 575 16.55 -54.16 62.17
C PRO A 575 17.37 -54.45 63.43
N GLU A 576 18.54 -55.05 63.27
CA GLU A 576 19.58 -54.92 64.29
C GLU A 576 19.82 -53.41 64.49
N PRO A 577 19.98 -52.94 65.74
CA PRO A 577 20.27 -51.54 65.99
C PRO A 577 21.60 -51.18 65.33
N ALA A 578 21.57 -50.28 64.35
CA ALA A 578 22.76 -49.70 63.76
C ALA A 578 23.66 -49.16 64.88
N SER A 579 24.85 -49.73 64.99
CA SER A 579 25.92 -49.22 65.82
C SER A 579 26.20 -47.77 65.45
N LEU A 580 26.02 -46.86 66.42
CA LEU A 580 26.53 -45.50 66.41
C LEU A 580 28.03 -45.51 66.13
N ALA A 581 28.43 -45.15 64.89
CA ALA A 581 29.78 -44.68 64.61
C ALA A 581 29.84 -43.18 64.94
N ILE A 582 30.16 -42.90 66.20
CA ILE A 582 30.59 -41.58 66.68
C ILE A 582 31.91 -41.24 65.98
N TRP A 583 31.90 -40.23 65.11
CA TRP A 583 33.08 -39.40 64.87
C TRP A 583 32.89 -38.10 65.64
N SER A 584 33.61 -37.97 66.76
CA SER A 584 33.79 -36.70 67.47
C SER A 584 35.22 -36.23 67.27
N LEU A 585 35.38 -35.00 66.76
CA LEU A 585 36.53 -34.16 67.09
C LEU A 585 36.09 -32.69 67.04
N LEU A 586 35.87 -32.18 68.23
CA LEU A 586 35.75 -30.76 68.58
C LEU A 586 37.03 -30.00 68.22
N GLY A 587 36.87 -28.77 67.74
CA GLY A 587 37.95 -27.82 67.49
C GLY A 587 37.49 -26.36 67.56
N LEU A 588 37.13 -25.92 68.76
CA LEU A 588 37.28 -24.59 69.35
C LEU A 588 36.75 -23.30 68.68
N ALA A 589 36.24 -22.45 69.58
CA ALA A 589 35.53 -21.20 69.37
C ALA A 589 36.42 -19.94 69.25
N ALA A 590 35.84 -18.94 68.58
CA ALA A 590 35.89 -17.49 68.83
C ALA A 590 37.21 -16.70 68.67
N ILE A 591 37.15 -15.56 67.95
CA ILE A 591 37.30 -14.17 68.47
C ILE A 591 37.39 -13.09 67.36
N ALA A 592 36.66 -11.98 67.59
CA ALA A 592 36.87 -10.57 67.21
C ALA A 592 36.73 -10.03 65.76
N ALA A 593 35.65 -9.25 65.58
CA ALA A 593 35.64 -7.78 65.46
C ALA A 593 36.61 -7.03 64.50
N HIS A 594 35.98 -6.23 63.62
CA HIS A 594 36.33 -4.84 63.27
C HIS A 594 37.65 -4.53 62.53
N ARG A 595 37.58 -4.12 61.25
CA ARG A 595 37.81 -2.71 60.80
C ARG A 595 37.83 -2.52 59.27
N ARG A 596 37.24 -1.38 58.89
CA ARG A 596 37.33 -0.60 57.64
C ARG A 596 38.75 -0.51 57.03
N SER A 597 38.85 -0.47 55.70
CA SER A 597 39.24 0.72 54.88
C SER A 597 39.31 0.34 53.39
N ARG A 598 38.49 0.94 52.51
CA ARG A 598 38.78 2.03 51.54
C ARG A 598 39.95 1.80 50.56
N ARG A 599 39.60 1.76 49.25
CA ARG A 599 40.05 2.60 48.09
C ARG A 599 39.73 1.82 46.80
N ARG A 600 38.83 2.21 45.89
CA ARG A 600 38.60 3.45 45.10
C ARG A 600 39.73 3.77 44.12
N MET A 601 39.35 3.92 42.84
CA MET A 601 39.94 4.66 41.69
C MET A 601 39.89 3.75 40.44
N ILE A 602 39.30 4.11 39.30
CA ILE A 602 38.86 5.39 38.71
C ILE A 602 37.46 5.22 38.12
#